data_AF-A0A3M1UAW4-F1
#
_entry.id   AF-A0A3M1UAW4-F1
#
_cell.length_a   1.000
_cell.length_b   1.000
_cell.length_c   1.000
_cell.angle_alpha   90.00
_cell.angle_beta   90.00
_cell.angle_gamma   90.00
#
_symmetry.space_group_name_H-M   'P 1'
#
loop_
_entity.id
_entity.type
_entity.pdbx_description
1 polymer ?
#
loop_
_entity_poly.entity_id
_entity_poly.type
_entity_poly.pdbx_seq_one_letter_code
_entity_poly.pdbx_strand_id
1 'polypeptide(L)' 'MGIGKRVVSESEIQAKVRDLAAELTAAYPDGALLVAVLKGSFLFLADLVRELPPTFEVDFLAVR' A
#
# COMPACT_ATOMS: atom_id res chain seq x y z
N MET A 1 5.47 -24.31 -16.74
CA MET A 1 4.46 -23.50 -16.05
C MET A 1 4.64 -22.07 -16.56
N GLY A 2 3.70 -21.56 -17.37
CA GLY A 2 3.83 -20.25 -18.01
C GLY A 2 3.36 -19.12 -17.10
N ILE A 3 4.00 -17.96 -17.20
CA ILE A 3 3.57 -16.73 -16.55
C ILE A 3 2.24 -16.34 -17.20
N GLY A 4 1.15 -16.22 -16.43
CA GLY A 4 -0.18 -15.90 -16.95
C GLY A 4 -0.24 -14.55 -17.68
N LYS A 5 -1.40 -14.22 -18.29
CA LYS A 5 -1.60 -12.92 -18.94
C LYS A 5 -1.49 -11.79 -17.91
N ARG A 6 -0.80 -10.71 -18.26
CA ARG A 6 -0.73 -9.47 -17.45
C ARG A 6 -2.13 -8.91 -17.23
N VAL A 7 -2.51 -8.73 -15.97
CA VAL A 7 -3.82 -8.18 -15.56
C VAL A 7 -3.73 -6.70 -15.25
N VAL A 8 -2.64 -6.26 -14.60
CA VAL A 8 -2.40 -4.86 -14.23
C VAL A 8 -0.95 -4.52 -14.59
N SER A 9 -0.73 -3.36 -15.19
CA SER A 9 0.60 -2.81 -15.44
C SER A 9 1.17 -2.10 -14.22
N GLU A 10 2.49 -1.91 -14.21
CA GLU A 10 3.16 -1.15 -13.15
C GLU A 10 2.61 0.28 -13.01
N SER A 11 2.39 0.97 -14.13
CA SER A 11 1.85 2.34 -14.10
C SER A 11 0.44 2.42 -13.54
N GLU A 12 -0.40 1.41 -13.79
CA GLU A 12 -1.75 1.33 -13.21
C GLU A 12 -1.70 1.09 -11.70
N ILE A 13 -0.76 0.24 -11.23
CA ILE A 13 -0.53 0.03 -9.79
C ILE A 13 -0.09 1.35 -9.14
N GLN A 14 0.93 2.01 -9.69
CA GLN A 14 1.46 3.24 -9.11
C GLN A 14 0.44 4.39 -9.11
N ALA A 15 -0.39 4.50 -10.15
CA ALA A 15 -1.48 5.47 -10.17
C ALA A 15 -2.47 5.20 -9.02
N LYS A 16 -2.88 3.94 -8.84
CA LYS A 16 -3.81 3.59 -7.76
C LYS A 16 -3.23 3.79 -6.38
N VAL A 17 -1.93 3.53 -6.19
CA VAL A 17 -1.23 3.78 -4.92
C VAL A 17 -1.27 5.28 -4.56
N ARG A 18 -0.98 6.17 -5.51
CA ARG A 18 -1.06 7.62 -5.29
C ARG A 18 -2.47 8.09 -4.96
N ASP A 19 -3.47 7.59 -5.68
CA ASP A 19 -4.88 7.91 -5.41
C ASP A 19 -5.28 7.49 -3.99
N LEU A 20 -4.88 6.28 -3.56
CA LEU A 20 -5.12 5.78 -2.21
C LEU A 20 -4.39 6.61 -1.14
N ALA A 21 -3.14 7.01 -1.39
CA ALA A 21 -2.39 7.85 -0.46
C ALA A 21 -3.07 9.21 -0.26
N ALA A 22 -3.58 9.82 -1.33
CA ALA A 22 -4.33 11.07 -1.26
C ALA A 22 -5.65 10.91 -0.48
N GLU A 23 -6.39 9.83 -0.74
CA GLU A 23 -7.64 9.52 -0.04
C GLU A 23 -7.41 9.29 1.47
N LEU A 24 -6.37 8.52 1.83
CA LEU A 24 -5.99 8.25 3.22
C LEU A 24 -5.51 9.52 3.93
N THR A 25 -4.69 10.35 3.27
CA THR A 25 -4.21 11.61 3.84
C THR A 25 -5.35 12.57 4.14
N ALA A 26 -6.36 12.63 3.26
CA ALA A 26 -7.55 13.44 3.50
C ALA A 26 -8.43 12.89 4.63
N ALA A 27 -8.56 11.57 4.72
CA ALA A 27 -9.39 10.91 5.74
C ALA A 27 -8.74 10.91 7.14
N TYR A 28 -7.41 10.84 7.20
CA TYR A 28 -6.63 10.74 8.45
C TYR A 28 -5.56 11.83 8.48
N PRO A 29 -5.94 13.11 8.70
CA PRO A 29 -5.00 14.24 8.64
C PRO A 29 -3.92 14.18 9.72
N ASP A 30 -4.22 13.60 10.88
CA ASP A 30 -3.29 13.41 11.99
C ASP A 30 -2.49 12.11 11.88
N GLY A 31 -2.67 11.34 10.80
CA GLY A 31 -2.07 10.03 10.59
C GLY A 31 -2.88 8.86 11.17
N ALA A 32 -2.40 7.64 10.89
CA ALA A 32 -3.00 6.40 11.36
C ALA A 32 -1.94 5.28 11.43
N LEU A 33 -2.25 4.21 12.17
CA LEU A 33 -1.46 2.98 12.16
C LEU A 33 -1.88 2.07 11.00
N LEU A 34 -0.97 1.83 10.07
CA LEU A 34 -1.14 0.88 8.97
C LEU A 34 -0.69 -0.50 9.42
N VAL A 35 -1.63 -1.46 9.46
CA VAL A 35 -1.33 -2.86 9.83
C VAL A 35 -1.26 -3.73 8.57
N ALA A 36 -0.06 -4.16 8.20
CA ALA A 36 0.16 -4.97 7.01
C ALA A 36 0.14 -6.47 7.31
N VAL A 37 -0.73 -7.20 6.62
CA VAL A 37 -0.85 -8.66 6.77
C VAL A 37 0.17 -9.39 5.90
N LEU A 38 1.12 -10.07 6.53
CA LEU A 38 2.15 -10.82 5.84
C LEU A 38 1.63 -12.13 5.23
N LYS A 39 2.21 -12.63 4.13
CA LYS A 39 3.41 -12.12 3.43
C LYS A 39 3.11 -11.28 2.19
N GLY A 40 1.90 -11.34 1.63
CA GLY A 40 1.62 -10.77 0.31
C GLY A 40 1.56 -9.24 0.25
N SER A 41 1.28 -8.58 1.37
CA SER A 41 1.01 -7.13 1.38
C SER A 41 2.26 -6.24 1.35
N PHE A 42 3.45 -6.76 1.65
CA PHE A 42 4.62 -5.90 1.93
C PHE A 42 5.06 -5.04 0.73
N LEU A 43 4.92 -5.53 -0.51
CA LEU A 43 5.24 -4.75 -1.71
C LEU A 43 4.26 -3.59 -1.88
N PHE A 44 2.96 -3.87 -1.76
CA PHE A 44 1.94 -2.82 -1.82
C PHE A 44 2.12 -1.79 -0.70
N LEU A 45 2.39 -2.24 0.53
CA LEU A 45 2.64 -1.35 1.65
C LEU A 45 3.87 -0.47 1.40
N ALA A 46 4.97 -1.04 0.91
CA ALA A 46 6.20 -0.28 0.63
C ALA A 46 5.98 0.82 -0.42
N ASP A 47 5.13 0.58 -1.42
CA ASP A 47 4.74 1.60 -2.39
C ASP A 47 3.87 2.67 -1.72
N LEU A 48 2.86 2.25 -0.94
CA LEU A 48 1.92 3.16 -0.30
C LEU A 48 2.57 4.10 0.71
N VAL A 49 3.43 3.58 1.60
CA VAL A 49 4.06 4.41 2.65
C VAL A 49 5.02 5.46 2.09
N ARG A 50 5.55 5.26 0.88
CA ARG A 50 6.40 6.26 0.20
C ARG A 50 5.61 7.46 -0.30
N GLU A 51 4.32 7.28 -0.54
CA GLU A 51 3.40 8.35 -0.99
C GLU A 51 2.67 9.02 0.19
N LEU A 52 2.78 8.47 1.41
CA LEU A 52 2.10 8.99 2.60
C LEU A 52 2.97 9.98 3.40
N PRO A 53 2.35 10.94 4.11
CA PRO A 53 3.04 11.79 5.07
C PRO A 53 3.67 11.00 6.23
N PRO A 54 4.68 11.56 6.93
CA PRO A 54 5.36 10.89 8.04
C PRO A 54 4.52 10.77 9.32
N THR A 55 3.25 11.20 9.30
CA THR A 55 2.29 11.04 10.41
C THR A 55 1.73 9.63 10.48
N PHE A 56 1.87 8.83 9.43
CA PHE A 56 1.42 7.44 9.41
C PHE A 56 2.48 6.51 10.00
N GLU A 57 2.05 5.61 10.87
CA GLU A 57 2.89 4.57 11.47
C GLU A 57 2.61 3.22 10.79
N VAL A 58 3.56 2.28 10.88
CA VAL A 58 3.48 0.97 10.24
C VAL A 58 3.74 -0.14 11.25
N ASP A 59 2.88 -1.15 11.25
CA ASP A 59 3.08 -2.41 11.97
C ASP A 59 2.67 -3.61 11.09
N PHE A 60 3.06 -4.81 11.50
CA PHE A 60 2.87 -6.04 10.74
C PHE A 60 2.17 -7.11 11.55
N LEU A 61 1.24 -7.80 10.89
CA LEU A 61 0.58 -8.98 11.43
C LEU A 61 0.88 -10.21 10.55
N ALA A 62 1.37 -11.29 11.16
CA ALA A 62 1.51 -12.58 10.50
C ALA A 62 0.45 -13.55 11.04
N VAL A 63 -0.48 -13.95 10.18
CA VAL A 63 -1.50 -14.95 10.52
C VAL A 63 -0.97 -16.34 10.12
N ARG A 64 -1.14 -17.32 11.00
CA ARG A 64 -0.70 -18.72 10.79
C ARG A 64 -1.77 -19.52 10.09
#